data_AF-A0A8T0S6C4-F1
#
_entry.id   AF-A0A8T0S6C4-F1
#
_cell.length_a   1.000
_cell.length_b   1.000
_cell.length_c   1.000
_cell.angle_alpha   90.00
_cell.angle_beta   90.00
_cell.angle_gamma   90.00
#
_symmetry.space_group_name_H-M   'P 1'
#
loop_
_entity.id
_entity.type
_entity.pdbx_description
1 polymer ?
#
loop_
_entity_poly.entity_id
_entity_poly.type
_entity_poly.pdbx_seq_one_letter_code
_entity_poly.pdbx_strand_id
1 'polypeptide(L)'
;MLHCLHKIDMQKAVDFVVNCKNLDGGFGAVPRGSLILANLFCCAGTLAVAGPLHHIDRDLLGWWLCECQCKVGGLNGRPKKLADVCYSWWVLSSLMIDRVQWIDKEKLTTFILNCQDKENGGISDRPDNAIDTYHTYFGVAGLSLMWYPGV
;
A
#
# COMPACT_ATOMS: atom_id res chain seq x y z
N MET A 1 6.11 9.71 17.45
CA MET A 1 6.08 8.32 17.96
C MET A 1 5.97 8.39 19.48
N LEU A 2 5.15 7.58 20.15
CA LEU A 2 4.88 7.71 21.60
C LEU A 2 6.03 7.23 22.53
N HIS A 3 7.19 6.86 21.98
CA HIS A 3 8.38 6.37 22.71
C HIS A 3 8.13 5.21 23.70
N CYS A 4 7.06 4.44 23.51
CA CYS A 4 6.63 3.36 24.40
C CYS A 4 6.90 1.94 23.87
N LEU A 5 7.78 1.77 22.86
CA LEU A 5 8.07 0.45 22.28
C LEU A 5 8.62 -0.55 23.30
N HIS A 6 9.30 -0.08 24.36
CA HIS A 6 9.78 -0.90 25.47
C HIS A 6 8.67 -1.62 26.26
N LYS A 7 7.39 -1.24 26.07
CA LYS A 7 6.22 -1.91 26.69
C LYS A 7 5.76 -3.13 25.89
N ILE A 8 6.26 -3.32 24.67
CA ILE A 8 5.87 -4.40 23.77
C ILE A 8 6.98 -5.45 23.77
N ASP A 9 6.60 -6.72 23.81
CA ASP A 9 7.52 -7.82 23.52
C ASP A 9 7.80 -7.84 22.01
N MET A 10 8.80 -7.04 21.60
CA MET A 10 9.13 -6.83 20.19
C MET A 10 9.57 -8.12 19.51
N GLN A 11 10.26 -9.01 20.23
CA GLN A 11 10.72 -10.27 19.65
C GLN A 11 9.54 -11.16 19.30
N LYS A 12 8.58 -11.34 20.22
CA LYS A 12 7.36 -12.13 19.92
C LYS A 12 6.52 -11.51 18.80
N ALA A 13 6.45 -10.19 18.72
CA ALA A 13 5.75 -9.51 17.64
C ALA A 13 6.41 -9.79 16.27
N VAL A 14 7.75 -9.69 16.20
CA VAL A 14 8.52 -10.04 15.00
C VAL A 14 8.32 -11.50 14.63
N ASP A 15 8.47 -12.42 15.58
CA ASP A 15 8.32 -13.86 15.35
C ASP A 15 6.92 -14.19 14.81
N PHE A 16 5.87 -13.56 15.35
CA PHE A 16 4.51 -13.72 14.85
C PHE A 16 4.37 -13.24 13.40
N VAL A 17 4.89 -12.05 13.09
CA VAL A 17 4.84 -11.49 11.72
C VAL A 17 5.62 -12.35 10.74
N VAL A 18 6.82 -12.80 11.10
CA VAL A 18 7.63 -13.71 10.25
C VAL A 18 6.89 -15.01 9.98
N ASN A 19 6.17 -15.56 10.97
CA ASN A 19 5.34 -16.76 10.80
C ASN A 19 4.10 -16.54 9.91
N CYS A 20 3.72 -15.29 9.63
CA CYS A 20 2.65 -14.94 8.70
C CYS A 20 3.11 -14.83 7.24
N LYS A 21 4.42 -14.95 6.97
CA LYS A 21 4.99 -14.86 5.62
C LYS A 21 4.61 -16.09 4.77
N ASN A 22 4.17 -15.86 3.55
CA ASN A 22 3.82 -16.87 2.56
C ASN A 22 4.97 -17.10 1.57
N LEU A 23 4.89 -18.22 0.82
CA LEU A 23 5.89 -18.59 -0.20
C LEU A 23 5.97 -17.60 -1.36
N ASP A 24 4.89 -16.89 -1.63
CA ASP A 24 4.79 -15.84 -2.65
C ASP A 24 5.35 -14.49 -2.17
N GLY A 25 5.95 -14.44 -0.98
CA GLY A 25 6.59 -13.24 -0.43
C GLY A 25 5.63 -12.29 0.31
N GLY A 26 4.32 -12.53 0.25
CA GLY A 26 3.35 -11.73 1.00
C GLY A 26 3.13 -12.21 2.43
N PHE A 27 2.18 -11.56 3.11
CA PHE A 27 1.81 -11.86 4.49
C PHE A 27 0.31 -12.06 4.65
N GLY A 28 -0.07 -13.05 5.46
CA GLY A 28 -1.42 -13.24 5.96
C GLY A 28 -1.69 -12.46 7.25
N ALA A 29 -2.97 -12.39 7.67
CA ALA A 29 -3.35 -11.84 8.99
C ALA A 29 -2.92 -12.75 10.16
N VAL A 30 -2.72 -14.04 9.86
CA VAL A 30 -2.33 -15.09 10.79
C VAL A 30 -1.38 -16.04 10.05
N PRO A 31 -0.61 -16.88 10.77
CA PRO A 31 0.19 -17.92 10.14
C PRO A 31 -0.66 -18.80 9.22
N ARG A 32 -0.18 -19.03 7.99
CA ARG A 32 -0.89 -19.75 6.91
C ARG A 32 -2.13 -19.05 6.35
N GLY A 33 -2.37 -17.79 6.74
CA GLY A 33 -3.42 -16.95 6.17
C GLY A 33 -3.11 -16.55 4.73
N SER A 34 -4.14 -16.31 3.93
CA SER A 34 -3.98 -15.83 2.56
C SER A 34 -3.40 -14.41 2.52
N LEU A 35 -2.65 -14.14 1.46
CA LEU A 35 -2.10 -12.82 1.19
C LEU A 35 -3.25 -11.81 0.97
N ILE A 36 -3.24 -10.74 1.76
CA ILE A 36 -4.09 -9.56 1.55
C ILE A 36 -3.19 -8.33 1.69
N LEU A 37 -3.32 -7.39 0.76
CA LEU A 37 -2.46 -6.22 0.68
C LEU A 37 -2.43 -5.39 1.98
N ALA A 38 -3.57 -5.25 2.65
CA ALA A 38 -3.65 -4.57 3.95
C ALA A 38 -2.81 -5.27 5.04
N ASN A 39 -2.82 -6.60 5.09
CA ASN A 39 -2.00 -7.36 6.06
C ASN A 39 -0.51 -7.21 5.74
N LEU A 40 -0.17 -7.29 4.45
CA LEU A 40 1.19 -7.07 3.96
C LEU A 40 1.72 -5.69 4.37
N PHE A 41 0.92 -4.63 4.21
CA PHE A 41 1.31 -3.30 4.68
C PHE A 41 1.57 -3.30 6.20
N CYS A 42 0.66 -3.87 7.00
CA CYS A 42 0.81 -3.93 8.46
C CYS A 42 2.04 -4.74 8.89
N CYS A 43 2.29 -5.89 8.26
CA CYS A 43 3.45 -6.73 8.53
C CYS A 43 4.76 -6.02 8.14
N ALA A 44 4.81 -5.43 6.94
CA ALA A 44 5.97 -4.67 6.48
C ALA A 44 6.26 -3.47 7.39
N GLY A 45 5.23 -2.69 7.75
CA GLY A 45 5.34 -1.57 8.68
C GLY A 45 5.79 -2.01 10.08
N THR A 46 5.31 -3.15 10.57
CA THR A 46 5.76 -3.71 11.85
C THR A 46 7.25 -4.06 11.82
N LEU A 47 7.71 -4.73 10.76
CA LEU A 47 9.13 -5.06 10.59
C LEU A 47 10.00 -3.80 10.40
N ALA A 48 9.47 -2.76 9.74
CA ALA A 48 10.15 -1.47 9.60
C ALA A 48 10.34 -0.78 10.95
N VAL A 49 9.31 -0.77 11.80
CA VAL A 49 9.37 -0.18 13.15
C VAL A 49 10.23 -1.02 14.09
N ALA A 50 10.15 -2.36 13.99
CA ALA A 50 10.89 -3.27 14.84
C ALA A 50 12.38 -3.39 14.47
N GLY A 51 12.75 -3.07 13.22
CA GLY A 51 14.13 -3.13 12.70
C GLY A 51 14.47 -4.30 11.75
N PRO A 52 13.88 -5.51 11.82
CA PRO A 52 14.33 -6.65 11.02
C PRO A 52 13.67 -6.69 9.62
N LEU A 53 13.85 -5.63 8.84
CA LEU A 53 13.36 -5.54 7.44
C LEU A 53 13.94 -6.59 6.49
N HIS A 54 15.06 -7.22 6.86
CA HIS A 54 15.71 -8.27 6.07
C HIS A 54 14.86 -9.55 5.93
N HIS A 55 13.80 -9.71 6.72
CA HIS A 55 12.85 -10.81 6.53
C HIS A 55 11.94 -10.62 5.30
N ILE A 56 11.85 -9.41 4.76
CA ILE A 56 11.06 -9.11 3.56
C ILE A 56 11.92 -9.36 2.34
N ASP A 57 11.43 -10.23 1.45
CA ASP A 57 11.99 -10.33 0.10
C ASP A 57 11.49 -9.13 -0.72
N ARG A 58 12.37 -8.14 -0.90
CA ARG A 58 11.97 -6.86 -1.50
C ARG A 58 11.62 -6.98 -2.97
N ASP A 59 12.27 -7.88 -3.70
CA ASP A 59 12.06 -8.05 -5.13
C ASP A 59 10.79 -8.85 -5.41
N LEU A 60 10.57 -9.93 -4.67
CA LEU A 60 9.36 -10.73 -4.80
C LEU A 60 8.11 -9.91 -4.41
N LEU A 61 8.19 -9.18 -3.30
CA LEU A 61 7.13 -8.29 -2.85
C LEU A 61 6.91 -7.14 -3.84
N GLY A 62 8.00 -6.51 -4.30
CA GLY A 62 7.95 -5.43 -5.27
C GLY A 62 7.27 -5.85 -6.56
N TRP A 63 7.63 -7.04 -7.09
CA TRP A 63 7.04 -7.59 -8.30
C TRP A 63 5.53 -7.80 -8.15
N TRP A 64 5.09 -8.46 -7.06
CA TRP A 64 3.67 -8.72 -6.82
C TRP A 64 2.84 -7.43 -6.71
N LEU A 65 3.38 -6.42 -6.02
CA LEU A 65 2.73 -5.12 -5.86
C LEU A 65 2.63 -4.35 -7.18
N CYS A 66 3.62 -4.46 -8.06
CA CYS A 66 3.60 -3.79 -9.36
C CYS A 66 2.61 -4.43 -10.34
N GLU A 67 2.43 -5.75 -10.28
CA GLU A 67 1.38 -6.47 -11.03
C GLU A 67 -0.05 -6.04 -10.64
N CYS A 68 -0.21 -5.30 -9.55
CA CYS A 68 -1.50 -4.72 -9.16
C CYS A 68 -1.84 -3.45 -9.97
N GLN A 69 -0.92 -2.89 -10.76
CA GLN A 69 -1.20 -1.72 -11.59
C GLN A 69 -2.02 -2.12 -12.83
N CYS A 70 -3.22 -1.56 -12.92
CA CYS A 70 -4.16 -1.85 -14.00
C CYS A 70 -3.85 -1.03 -15.26
N LYS A 71 -4.38 -1.46 -16.41
CA LYS A 71 -4.25 -0.73 -17.68
C LYS A 71 -4.76 0.72 -17.62
N VAL A 72 -5.75 0.98 -16.76
CA VAL A 72 -6.32 2.32 -16.52
C VAL A 72 -5.44 3.21 -15.63
N GLY A 73 -4.29 2.72 -15.17
CA GLY A 73 -3.31 3.45 -14.37
C GLY A 73 -3.44 3.24 -12.86
N GLY A 74 -4.66 3.07 -12.36
CA GLY A 74 -4.92 2.80 -10.94
C GLY A 74 -4.46 1.42 -10.48
N LEU A 75 -4.39 1.25 -9.16
CA LEU A 75 -3.93 0.03 -8.49
C LEU A 75 -5.09 -0.77 -7.90
N ASN A 76 -4.92 -2.08 -7.76
CA ASN A 76 -5.89 -2.96 -7.09
C ASN A 76 -5.28 -3.66 -5.87
N GLY A 77 -6.12 -4.27 -5.03
CA GLY A 77 -5.65 -5.02 -3.85
C GLY A 77 -5.26 -6.46 -4.12
N ARG A 78 -5.53 -6.94 -5.34
CA ARG A 78 -5.16 -8.27 -5.83
C ARG A 78 -5.29 -8.30 -7.36
N PRO A 79 -4.39 -9.02 -8.06
CA PRO A 79 -4.43 -9.10 -9.51
C PRO A 79 -5.82 -9.44 -10.07
N LYS A 80 -6.15 -8.85 -11.21
CA LYS A 80 -7.43 -9.03 -11.94
C LYS A 80 -8.68 -8.43 -11.25
N LYS A 81 -8.52 -7.59 -10.22
CA LYS A 81 -9.60 -6.76 -9.70
C LYS A 81 -9.55 -5.34 -10.26
N LEU A 82 -10.67 -4.64 -10.14
CA LEU A 82 -10.78 -3.26 -10.56
C LEU A 82 -9.82 -2.38 -9.76
N ALA A 83 -9.30 -1.35 -10.43
CA ALA A 83 -8.53 -0.31 -9.76
C ALA A 83 -9.38 0.42 -8.71
N ASP A 84 -8.73 0.93 -7.68
CA ASP A 84 -9.34 1.68 -6.58
C ASP A 84 -8.29 2.65 -6.02
N VAL A 85 -8.68 3.92 -5.84
CA VAL A 85 -7.76 5.00 -5.43
C VAL A 85 -7.04 4.66 -4.13
N CYS A 86 -7.66 3.98 -3.17
CA CYS A 86 -7.01 3.75 -1.88
C CYS A 86 -5.73 2.93 -2.00
N TYR A 87 -5.66 2.02 -2.98
CA TYR A 87 -4.45 1.21 -3.22
C TYR A 87 -3.27 2.03 -3.71
N SER A 88 -3.47 3.27 -4.17
CA SER A 88 -2.38 4.20 -4.47
C SER A 88 -1.47 4.35 -3.26
N TRP A 89 -2.03 4.60 -2.08
CA TRP A 89 -1.22 4.71 -0.88
C TRP A 89 -0.77 3.35 -0.35
N TRP A 90 -1.66 2.36 -0.25
CA TRP A 90 -1.30 1.06 0.34
C TRP A 90 -0.17 0.35 -0.42
N VAL A 91 -0.18 0.43 -1.76
CA VAL A 91 0.88 -0.15 -2.60
C VAL A 91 2.14 0.71 -2.55
N LEU A 92 2.05 2.03 -2.80
CA LEU A 92 3.24 2.89 -2.86
C LEU A 92 4.00 2.88 -1.52
N SER A 93 3.30 2.95 -0.39
CA SER A 93 3.91 2.88 0.93
C SER A 93 4.59 1.53 1.19
N SER A 94 4.00 0.43 0.73
CA SER A 94 4.60 -0.91 0.81
C SER A 94 5.81 -1.07 -0.13
N LEU A 95 5.88 -0.27 -1.20
CA LEU A 95 7.00 -0.20 -2.14
C LEU A 95 8.13 0.74 -1.70
N MET A 96 8.01 1.44 -0.55
CA MET A 96 9.07 2.28 0.04
C MET A 96 10.29 1.49 0.54
N ILE A 97 10.42 0.24 0.10
CA ILE A 97 11.57 -0.66 0.19
C ILE A 97 12.46 -0.55 -1.08
N ASP A 98 12.62 0.66 -1.61
CA ASP A 98 13.37 0.99 -2.83
C ASP A 98 12.76 0.44 -4.13
N ARG A 99 11.43 0.34 -4.22
CA ARG A 99 10.72 -0.22 -5.40
C ARG A 99 9.60 0.66 -5.95
N VAL A 100 9.37 1.86 -5.40
CA VAL A 100 8.34 2.80 -5.87
C VAL A 100 8.47 3.14 -7.36
N GLN A 101 9.70 3.18 -7.88
CA GLN A 101 10.02 3.47 -9.29
C GLN A 101 9.53 2.40 -10.27
N TRP A 102 9.04 1.25 -9.81
CA TRP A 102 8.46 0.20 -10.65
C TRP A 102 7.00 0.49 -11.03
N ILE A 103 6.36 1.48 -10.39
CA ILE A 103 5.01 1.94 -10.73
C ILE A 103 5.08 3.04 -11.77
N ASP A 104 4.20 2.98 -12.77
CA ASP A 104 3.96 4.08 -13.70
C ASP A 104 3.21 5.22 -12.98
N LYS A 105 3.98 6.18 -12.45
CA LYS A 105 3.48 7.29 -11.64
C LYS A 105 2.59 8.25 -12.43
N GLU A 106 2.85 8.43 -13.72
CA GLU A 106 2.08 9.33 -14.58
C GLU A 106 0.66 8.80 -14.77
N LYS A 107 0.54 7.50 -15.08
CA LYS A 107 -0.78 6.85 -15.18
C LYS A 107 -1.51 6.81 -13.84
N LEU A 108 -0.81 6.53 -12.75
CA LEU A 108 -1.43 6.50 -11.42
C LEU A 108 -1.93 7.89 -11.00
N THR A 109 -1.12 8.93 -11.21
CA THR A 109 -1.51 10.33 -10.98
C THR A 109 -2.75 10.68 -11.78
N THR A 110 -2.77 10.36 -13.08
CA THR A 110 -3.92 10.61 -13.95
C THR A 110 -5.17 9.90 -13.44
N PHE A 111 -5.05 8.64 -13.00
CA PHE A 111 -6.16 7.89 -12.43
C PHE A 111 -6.74 8.57 -11.17
N ILE A 112 -5.89 8.99 -10.22
CA ILE A 112 -6.34 9.65 -8.98
C ILE A 112 -7.06 10.96 -9.31
N LEU A 113 -6.49 11.79 -10.19
CA LEU A 113 -7.10 13.09 -10.57
C LEU A 113 -8.43 12.92 -11.31
N ASN A 114 -8.61 11.83 -12.05
CA ASN A 114 -9.89 11.50 -12.68
C ASN A 114 -10.98 11.05 -11.68
N CYS A 115 -10.61 10.69 -10.46
CA CYS A 115 -11.55 10.35 -9.38
C CYS A 115 -11.90 11.56 -8.49
N GLN A 116 -11.38 12.74 -8.80
CA GLN A 116 -11.67 13.96 -8.06
C GLN A 116 -13.00 14.59 -8.53
N ASP A 117 -13.85 14.97 -7.59
CA ASP A 117 -14.96 15.89 -7.88
C ASP A 117 -14.39 17.31 -8.02
N LYS A 118 -14.46 17.85 -9.24
CA LYS A 118 -13.89 19.16 -9.58
C LYS A 118 -14.75 20.34 -9.12
N GLU A 119 -16.02 20.11 -8.80
CA GLU A 119 -16.96 21.16 -8.38
C GLU A 119 -16.97 21.27 -6.85
N ASN A 120 -17.08 20.14 -6.15
CA ASN A 120 -17.24 20.11 -4.69
C ASN A 120 -15.96 19.70 -3.94
N GLY A 121 -14.94 19.24 -4.65
CA GLY A 121 -13.72 18.68 -4.05
C GLY A 121 -13.90 17.26 -3.52
N GLY A 122 -12.82 16.68 -2.98
CA GLY A 122 -12.81 15.28 -2.56
C GLY A 122 -12.49 14.30 -3.69
N ILE A 123 -12.16 13.07 -3.32
CA ILE A 123 -11.76 11.99 -4.23
C ILE A 123 -12.55 10.75 -3.87
N SER A 124 -13.06 10.05 -4.87
CA SER A 124 -13.77 8.76 -4.74
C SER A 124 -12.84 7.58 -5.05
N ASP A 125 -13.33 6.35 -4.94
CA ASP A 125 -12.59 5.15 -5.29
C ASP A 125 -12.30 5.04 -6.80
N ARG A 126 -13.20 5.57 -7.64
CA ARG A 126 -13.20 5.46 -9.11
C ARG A 126 -13.87 6.67 -9.75
N PRO A 127 -13.60 6.95 -11.04
CA PRO A 127 -14.31 8.01 -11.75
C PRO A 127 -15.82 7.84 -11.65
N ASP A 128 -16.53 8.96 -11.51
CA ASP A 128 -17.99 9.06 -11.43
C ASP A 128 -18.66 8.44 -10.17
N ASN A 129 -17.87 7.88 -9.25
CA ASN A 129 -18.38 7.43 -7.95
C ASN A 129 -18.50 8.58 -6.94
N ALA A 130 -19.33 8.38 -5.92
CA ALA A 130 -19.48 9.33 -4.83
C ALA A 130 -18.17 9.49 -4.04
N ILE A 131 -17.82 10.74 -3.72
CA ILE A 131 -16.65 11.07 -2.90
C ILE A 131 -16.84 10.61 -1.45
N ASP A 132 -15.71 10.31 -0.79
CA ASP A 132 -15.69 10.11 0.65
C ASP A 132 -14.34 10.53 1.25
N THR A 133 -14.32 10.70 2.57
CA THR A 133 -13.12 11.16 3.29
C THR A 133 -11.98 10.14 3.27
N TYR A 134 -12.29 8.85 3.16
CA TYR A 134 -11.31 7.77 3.14
C TYR A 134 -10.50 7.79 1.81
N HIS A 135 -11.18 7.82 0.67
CA HIS A 135 -10.54 7.90 -0.64
C HIS A 135 -9.91 9.28 -0.88
N THR A 136 -10.49 10.34 -0.33
CA THR A 136 -9.85 11.67 -0.33
C THR A 136 -8.49 11.61 0.37
N TYR A 137 -8.42 11.06 1.59
CA TYR A 137 -7.17 10.94 2.32
C TYR A 137 -6.15 10.08 1.56
N PHE A 138 -6.53 8.88 1.11
CA PHE A 138 -5.59 7.97 0.46
C PHE A 138 -5.20 8.40 -0.96
N GLY A 139 -6.06 9.12 -1.68
CA GLY A 139 -5.75 9.74 -2.96
C GLY A 139 -4.68 10.82 -2.80
N VAL A 140 -4.88 11.76 -1.86
CA VAL A 140 -3.90 12.81 -1.54
C VAL A 140 -2.59 12.20 -1.03
N ALA A 141 -2.65 11.22 -0.14
CA ALA A 141 -1.44 10.55 0.36
C ALA A 141 -0.69 9.79 -0.74
N GLY A 142 -1.41 9.19 -1.71
CA GLY A 142 -0.82 8.58 -2.90
C GLY A 142 -0.11 9.60 -3.79
N LEU A 143 -0.74 10.75 -4.04
CA LEU A 143 -0.12 11.87 -4.78
C LEU A 143 1.15 12.39 -4.08
N SER A 144 1.12 12.50 -2.75
CA SER A 144 2.29 12.90 -1.94
C SER A 144 3.46 11.92 -2.10
N LEU A 145 3.20 10.61 -2.04
CA LEU A 145 4.24 9.58 -2.25
C LEU A 145 4.83 9.58 -3.67
N MET A 146 4.13 10.16 -4.64
CA MET A 146 4.62 10.37 -6.00
C MET A 146 5.28 11.73 -6.23
N TRP A 147 5.36 12.58 -5.19
CA TRP A 147 5.88 13.95 -5.26
C TRP A 147 5.07 14.86 -6.19
N TYR A 148 3.75 14.67 -6.22
CA TYR A 148 2.87 15.53 -7.00
C TYR A 148 2.93 16.98 -6.48
N PRO A 149 3.11 17.99 -7.34
CA PRO A 149 3.23 19.38 -6.90
C PRO A 149 1.97 19.89 -6.17
N GLY A 150 2.17 20.61 -5.06
CA GLY A 150 1.08 21.28 -4.34
C GLY A 150 0.31 20.39 -3.36
N VAL A 151 0.81 19.18 -3.09
CA VAL A 151 0.30 18.24 -2.08
C VAL A 151 1.36 17.97 -1.02
#